data_AF-A0A3A8NX93-F1
#
_entry.id   AF-A0A3A8NX93-F1
#
_cell.length_a   1.000
_cell.length_b   1.000
_cell.length_c   1.000
_cell.angle_alpha   90.00
_cell.angle_beta   90.00
_cell.angle_gamma   90.00
#
_symmetry.space_group_name_H-M   'P 1'
#
loop_
_entity.id
_entity.type
_entity.pdbx_description
1 polymer ?
#
loop_
_entity_poly.entity_id
_entity_poly.type
_entity_poly.pdbx_seq_one_letter_code
_entity_poly.pdbx_strand_id
1 'polypeptide(L)'
;MSLRPVEFEEVVAEVASRLVGAVAQKAWCPLPRLAYLELRVPGKSVVLCLCSEGELSRLSVAEDRFPTPGEPAPFQRWLRQELTGFKLQGARYLEPSRTVVLEFDREAVRRRLVLELGSPGGLLLLSDNHRVLMLSGEGFGARRNLYAGAQWTPPEPVSEEALAKGRAQPSRLEVQEADPLPKLQAAERVLGQKDRTSRADTIRRRLAQPYRARLKRSSRTLEKVRAEAARGPEAEKHREVGELLAQNLHRIKRGTTQVTLTAYTEAGMEEVQVKLDPKRTPKEEADWHFHQYRRLLRGVETARHREAELAREVAHAQVALQQIEAMDGAALLAQVEVLQVSAGEEGPKEGLPFKEYVGHGGARIWV
;
A
#
# COMPACT_ATOMS: atom_id res chain seq x y z
N MET A 1 -17.66 -10.57 6.24
CA MET A 1 -18.59 -11.09 7.27
C MET A 1 -17.80 -12.12 8.03
N SER A 2 -17.40 -11.81 9.26
CA SER A 2 -16.67 -12.70 10.17
C SER A 2 -17.52 -13.92 10.55
N LEU A 3 -16.99 -14.83 11.37
CA LEU A 3 -17.85 -15.82 12.02
C LEU A 3 -18.92 -15.13 12.88
N ARG A 4 -20.11 -15.72 12.88
CA ARG A 4 -21.28 -15.34 13.69
C ARG A 4 -21.11 -15.86 15.12
N PRO A 5 -21.84 -15.33 16.12
CA PRO A 5 -21.76 -15.83 17.49
C PRO A 5 -22.01 -17.34 17.61
N VAL A 6 -23.03 -17.85 16.92
CA VAL A 6 -23.34 -19.29 16.87
C VAL A 6 -22.21 -20.12 16.26
N GLU A 7 -21.55 -19.60 15.22
CA GLU A 7 -20.41 -20.27 14.57
C GLU A 7 -19.18 -20.26 15.48
N PHE A 8 -18.94 -19.18 16.24
CA PHE A 8 -17.89 -19.12 17.26
C PHE A 8 -18.13 -20.11 18.40
N GLU A 9 -19.38 -20.21 18.88
CA GLU A 9 -19.77 -21.20 19.88
C GLU A 9 -19.50 -22.63 19.36
N GLU A 10 -19.90 -22.92 18.13
CA GLU A 10 -19.69 -24.22 17.47
C GLU A 10 -18.21 -24.59 17.35
N VAL A 11 -17.36 -23.71 16.82
CA VAL A 11 -15.93 -24.01 16.63
C VAL A 11 -15.16 -24.06 17.94
N VAL A 12 -15.50 -23.22 18.92
CA VAL A 12 -14.84 -23.24 20.23
C VAL A 12 -15.22 -24.50 21.03
N ALA A 13 -16.48 -24.94 20.94
CA ALA A 13 -16.90 -26.22 21.51
C ALA A 13 -16.17 -27.41 20.85
N GLU A 14 -15.89 -27.35 19.54
CA GLU A 14 -15.08 -28.36 18.87
C GLU A 14 -13.63 -28.37 19.35
N VAL A 15 -13.01 -27.19 19.54
CA VAL A 15 -11.67 -27.09 20.15
C VAL A 15 -11.67 -27.72 21.54
N ALA A 16 -12.64 -27.38 22.39
CA ALA A 16 -12.73 -27.90 23.76
C ALA A 16 -12.95 -29.41 23.80
N SER A 17 -13.68 -29.99 22.85
CA SER A 17 -13.98 -31.43 22.82
C SER A 17 -12.91 -32.28 22.11
N ARG A 18 -12.28 -31.76 21.05
CA ARG A 18 -11.38 -32.55 20.18
C ARG A 18 -9.89 -32.20 20.31
N LEU A 19 -9.55 -31.03 20.84
CA LEU A 19 -8.16 -30.55 20.90
C LEU A 19 -7.62 -30.38 22.33
N VAL A 20 -8.44 -30.52 23.37
CA VAL A 20 -7.93 -30.57 24.75
C VAL A 20 -6.95 -31.73 24.91
N GLY A 21 -5.84 -31.48 25.59
CA GLY A 21 -4.68 -32.37 25.69
C GLY A 21 -3.64 -32.18 24.56
N ALA A 22 -3.96 -31.44 23.50
CA ALA A 22 -3.01 -31.16 22.43
C ALA A 22 -1.86 -30.27 22.93
N VAL A 23 -0.64 -30.54 22.45
CA VAL A 23 0.57 -29.80 22.85
C VAL A 23 0.89 -28.74 21.79
N ALA A 24 1.03 -27.48 22.20
CA ALA A 24 1.50 -26.41 21.30
C ALA A 24 2.97 -26.63 20.90
N GLN A 25 3.24 -26.72 19.60
CA GLN A 25 4.58 -26.99 19.07
C GLN A 25 5.23 -25.77 18.43
N LYS A 26 4.45 -25.00 17.66
CA LYS A 26 4.95 -23.85 16.91
C LYS A 26 3.89 -22.77 16.86
N ALA A 27 4.35 -21.53 16.78
CA ALA A 27 3.48 -20.38 16.59
C ALA A 27 4.01 -19.46 15.48
N TRP A 28 3.09 -18.85 14.75
CA TRP A 28 3.36 -17.80 13.77
C TRP A 28 2.39 -16.64 14.01
N CYS A 29 2.84 -15.41 13.80
CA CYS A 29 2.01 -14.21 13.82
C CYS A 29 2.43 -13.35 12.61
N PRO A 30 2.06 -13.76 11.38
CA PRO A 30 2.48 -13.04 10.18
C PRO A 30 1.92 -11.61 10.12
N LEU A 31 0.76 -11.36 10.73
CA LEU A 31 0.17 -10.03 10.81
C LEU A 31 -0.37 -9.77 12.23
N PRO A 32 -0.54 -8.50 12.65
CA PRO A 32 -0.92 -8.16 14.03
C PRO A 32 -2.28 -8.69 14.49
N ARG A 33 -3.17 -9.07 13.56
CA ARG A 33 -4.48 -9.67 13.87
C ARG A 33 -4.63 -11.10 13.34
N LEU A 34 -3.54 -11.73 12.95
CA LEU A 34 -3.53 -13.08 12.40
C LEU A 34 -2.38 -13.89 13.01
N ALA A 35 -2.73 -14.92 13.76
CA ALA A 35 -1.79 -15.89 14.29
C ALA A 35 -2.17 -17.32 13.90
N TYR A 36 -1.16 -18.18 13.88
CA TYR A 36 -1.29 -19.61 13.69
C TYR A 36 -0.61 -20.33 14.85
N LEU A 37 -1.26 -21.35 15.39
CA LEU A 37 -0.73 -22.20 16.45
C LEU A 37 -0.79 -23.67 16.01
N GLU A 38 0.37 -24.30 15.88
CA GLU A 38 0.47 -25.74 15.61
C GLU A 38 0.25 -26.50 16.93
N LEU A 39 -0.82 -27.29 16.97
CA LEU A 39 -1.20 -28.14 18.08
C LEU A 39 -1.00 -29.60 17.69
N ARG A 40 -0.21 -30.32 18.49
CA ARG A 40 0.05 -31.75 18.35
C ARG A 40 -1.01 -32.53 19.11
N VAL A 41 -1.80 -33.30 18.36
CA VAL A 41 -2.62 -34.40 18.90
C VAL A 41 -1.92 -35.72 18.62
N PRO A 42 -2.32 -36.86 19.21
CA PRO A 42 -1.77 -38.17 18.81
C PRO A 42 -1.92 -38.39 17.29
N GLY A 43 -0.86 -38.86 16.64
CA GLY A 43 -0.89 -39.24 15.21
C GLY A 43 -0.80 -38.10 14.18
N LYS A 44 -1.22 -36.86 14.50
CA LYS A 44 -1.07 -35.68 13.60
C LYS A 44 -0.85 -34.33 14.30
N SER A 45 -0.46 -33.30 13.55
CA SER A 45 -0.48 -31.91 14.00
C SER A 45 -1.56 -31.13 13.25
N VAL A 46 -2.17 -30.18 13.93
CA VAL A 46 -3.23 -29.32 13.40
C VAL A 46 -2.77 -27.87 13.52
N VAL A 47 -2.98 -27.06 12.49
CA VAL A 47 -2.64 -25.64 12.52
C VAL A 47 -3.90 -24.82 12.76
N LEU A 48 -4.05 -24.31 13.98
CA LEU A 48 -5.18 -23.46 14.35
C LEU A 48 -4.92 -22.02 13.90
N CYS A 49 -5.81 -21.47 13.09
CA CYS A 49 -5.81 -20.06 12.69
C CYS A 49 -6.64 -19.22 13.68
N LEU A 50 -6.01 -18.21 14.26
CA LEU A 50 -6.61 -17.21 15.13
C LEU A 50 -6.59 -15.85 14.42
N CYS A 51 -7.72 -15.44 13.86
CA CYS A 51 -7.87 -14.17 13.17
C CYS A 51 -8.83 -13.26 13.94
N SER A 52 -8.40 -12.03 14.26
CA SER A 52 -9.22 -10.97 14.86
C SER A 52 -9.41 -9.77 13.93
N GLU A 53 -9.25 -9.98 12.62
CA GLU A 53 -9.35 -8.92 11.63
C GLU A 53 -10.78 -8.71 11.14
N GLY A 54 -11.54 -7.89 11.86
CA GLY A 54 -12.82 -7.34 11.42
C GLY A 54 -13.73 -8.39 10.75
N GLU A 55 -13.94 -8.24 9.45
CA GLU A 55 -14.78 -9.13 8.64
C GLU A 55 -14.21 -10.54 8.35
N LEU A 56 -12.97 -10.80 8.73
CA LEU A 56 -12.24 -12.06 8.56
C LEU A 56 -12.01 -12.77 9.90
N SER A 57 -12.49 -12.17 11.00
CA SER A 57 -12.37 -12.72 12.34
C SER A 57 -12.92 -14.14 12.41
N ARG A 58 -12.07 -15.08 12.83
CA ARG A 58 -12.39 -16.51 12.88
C ARG A 58 -11.45 -17.29 13.79
N LEU A 59 -11.95 -18.43 14.23
CA LEU A 59 -11.16 -19.56 14.74
C LEU A 59 -11.42 -20.74 13.80
N SER A 60 -10.36 -21.32 13.24
CA SER A 60 -10.48 -22.30 12.16
C SER A 60 -9.21 -23.14 12.05
N VAL A 61 -9.22 -24.22 11.27
CA VAL A 61 -8.01 -25.00 10.95
C VAL A 61 -7.51 -24.56 9.58
N ALA A 62 -6.29 -24.02 9.55
CA ALA A 62 -5.68 -23.56 8.32
C ALA A 62 -5.21 -24.75 7.47
N GLU A 63 -5.57 -24.76 6.19
CA GLU A 63 -4.96 -25.64 5.19
C GLU A 63 -3.53 -25.20 4.90
N ASP A 64 -3.34 -23.88 4.70
CA ASP A 64 -2.05 -23.24 4.51
C ASP A 64 -1.93 -22.02 5.39
N ARG A 65 -0.70 -21.70 5.79
CA ARG A 65 -0.40 -20.48 6.54
C ARG A 65 -0.12 -19.32 5.60
N PHE A 66 -0.58 -18.14 5.99
CA PHE A 66 -0.12 -16.90 5.40
C PHE A 66 1.41 -16.74 5.61
N PRO A 67 2.18 -16.35 4.58
CA PRO A 67 3.62 -16.23 4.72
C PRO A 67 3.97 -15.14 5.73
N THR A 68 5.06 -15.35 6.48
CA THR A 68 5.52 -14.38 7.47
C THR A 68 6.36 -13.31 6.76
N PRO A 69 5.92 -12.03 6.76
CA PRO A 69 6.68 -10.95 6.14
C PRO A 69 7.92 -10.62 6.96
N GLY A 70 9.08 -10.57 6.32
CA GLY A 70 10.36 -10.19 6.93
C GLY A 70 10.68 -10.95 8.22
N GLU A 71 11.15 -10.21 9.23
CA GLU A 71 11.46 -10.78 10.54
C GLU A 71 10.21 -11.11 11.37
N PRO A 72 10.23 -12.20 12.16
CA PRO A 72 9.17 -12.53 13.11
C PRO A 72 8.80 -11.37 14.04
N ALA A 73 7.51 -11.00 14.05
CA ALA A 73 6.98 -10.02 14.98
C ALA A 73 7.30 -10.39 16.45
N PRO A 74 7.53 -9.40 17.34
CA PRO A 74 7.80 -9.67 18.76
C PRO A 74 6.78 -10.60 19.41
N PHE A 75 5.49 -10.42 19.10
CA PHE A 75 4.41 -11.27 19.61
C PHE A 75 4.59 -12.74 19.22
N GLN A 76 5.05 -13.04 17.99
CA GLN A 76 5.36 -14.42 17.57
C GLN A 76 6.46 -15.05 18.43
N ARG A 77 7.51 -14.30 18.77
CA ARG A 77 8.61 -14.80 19.61
C ARG A 77 8.11 -15.15 21.00
N TRP A 78 7.27 -14.29 21.59
CA TRP A 78 6.62 -14.53 22.87
C TRP A 78 5.69 -15.74 22.84
N LEU A 79 4.86 -15.91 21.81
CA LEU A 79 4.02 -17.11 21.66
C LEU A 79 4.88 -18.38 21.68
N ARG A 80 6.02 -18.40 20.98
CA ARG A 80 6.92 -19.55 20.98
C ARG A 80 7.56 -19.77 22.35
N GLN A 81 8.06 -18.72 22.98
CA GLN A 81 8.72 -18.82 24.28
C GLN A 81 7.76 -19.31 25.38
N GLU A 82 6.53 -18.83 25.38
CA GLU A 82 5.60 -19.03 26.49
C GLU A 82 4.57 -20.15 26.27
N LEU A 83 4.33 -20.59 25.03
CA LEU A 83 3.35 -21.65 24.75
C LEU A 83 3.97 -22.95 24.23
N THR A 84 5.21 -22.95 23.73
CA THR A 84 5.80 -24.20 23.19
C THR A 84 5.95 -25.24 24.31
N GLY A 85 5.39 -26.43 24.08
CA GLY A 85 5.34 -27.52 25.04
C GLY A 85 4.18 -27.45 26.04
N PHE A 86 3.36 -26.39 26.02
CA PHE A 86 2.16 -26.31 26.85
C PHE A 86 1.03 -27.16 26.25
N LYS A 87 0.23 -27.78 27.12
CA LYS A 87 -0.97 -28.53 26.76
C LYS A 87 -2.18 -27.62 26.81
N LEU A 88 -3.04 -27.72 25.80
CA LEU A 88 -4.34 -27.06 25.79
C LEU A 88 -5.26 -27.76 26.81
N GLN A 89 -5.75 -27.01 27.79
CA GLN A 89 -6.64 -27.51 28.85
C GLN A 89 -8.09 -27.13 28.63
N GLY A 90 -8.35 -26.05 27.90
CA GLY A 90 -9.71 -25.58 27.66
C GLY A 90 -9.81 -24.50 26.61
N ALA A 91 -11.01 -24.32 26.09
CA ALA A 91 -11.37 -23.24 25.19
C ALA A 91 -12.77 -22.73 25.55
N ARG A 92 -12.93 -21.40 25.62
CA ARG A 92 -14.22 -20.77 25.93
C ARG A 92 -14.48 -19.57 25.02
N TYR A 93 -15.74 -19.38 24.68
CA TYR A 93 -16.24 -18.21 23.98
C TYR A 93 -17.06 -17.37 24.95
N LEU A 94 -16.57 -16.17 25.26
CA LEU A 94 -17.26 -15.18 26.09
C LEU A 94 -18.07 -14.28 25.17
N GLU A 95 -19.27 -14.75 24.79
CA GLU A 95 -20.12 -14.12 23.79
C GLU A 95 -20.41 -12.62 24.05
N PRO A 96 -20.79 -12.18 25.27
CA PRO A 96 -21.04 -10.76 25.52
C PRO A 96 -19.84 -9.89 25.18
N SER A 97 -18.65 -10.36 25.52
CA SER A 97 -17.38 -9.66 25.24
C SER A 97 -16.76 -10.00 23.88
N ARG A 98 -17.41 -10.85 23.06
CA ARG A 98 -16.90 -11.38 21.79
C ARG A 98 -15.43 -11.80 21.87
N THR A 99 -15.10 -12.60 22.87
CA THR A 99 -13.73 -12.98 23.19
C THR A 99 -13.59 -14.50 23.22
N VAL A 100 -12.59 -15.03 22.53
CA VAL A 100 -12.19 -16.44 22.66
C VAL A 100 -10.99 -16.53 23.59
N VAL A 101 -11.04 -17.47 24.54
CA VAL A 101 -9.92 -17.74 25.44
C VAL A 101 -9.53 -19.20 25.32
N LEU A 102 -8.26 -19.44 24.99
CA LEU A 102 -7.63 -20.75 25.01
C LEU A 102 -6.73 -20.83 26.24
N GLU A 103 -6.89 -21.88 27.05
CA GLU A 103 -6.17 -22.07 28.30
C GLU A 103 -5.15 -23.17 28.16
N PHE A 104 -3.91 -22.87 28.54
CA PHE A 104 -2.76 -23.74 28.40
C PHE A 104 -2.09 -23.95 29.74
N ASP A 105 -1.55 -25.13 29.98
CA ASP A 105 -0.69 -25.40 31.12
C ASP A 105 0.57 -26.19 30.75
N ARG A 106 1.58 -26.06 31.61
CA ARG A 106 2.77 -26.89 31.62
C ARG A 106 3.28 -26.94 33.04
N GLU A 107 3.32 -28.13 33.62
CA GLU A 107 3.68 -28.32 35.03
C GLU A 107 2.78 -27.45 35.92
N ALA A 108 3.34 -26.54 36.72
CA ALA A 108 2.59 -25.61 37.57
C ALA A 108 2.24 -24.27 36.88
N VAL A 109 2.68 -24.05 35.64
CA VAL A 109 2.55 -22.76 34.94
C VAL A 109 1.31 -22.77 34.05
N ARG A 110 0.45 -21.75 34.19
CA ARG A 110 -0.71 -21.53 33.32
C ARG A 110 -0.52 -20.32 32.43
N ARG A 111 -1.04 -20.41 31.21
CA ARG A 111 -1.07 -19.34 30.20
C ARG A 111 -2.43 -19.28 29.55
N ARG A 112 -2.81 -18.09 29.08
CA ARG A 112 -4.04 -17.92 28.30
C ARG A 112 -3.75 -17.17 27.02
N LEU A 113 -4.15 -17.73 25.89
CA LEU A 113 -4.16 -17.03 24.61
C LEU A 113 -5.58 -16.50 24.37
N VAL A 114 -5.70 -15.18 24.33
CA VAL A 114 -6.97 -14.47 24.19
C VAL A 114 -7.06 -13.85 22.80
N LEU A 115 -8.19 -14.04 22.15
CA LEU A 115 -8.53 -13.44 20.86
C LEU A 115 -9.76 -12.54 21.06
N GLU A 116 -9.55 -11.22 21.04
CA GLU A 116 -10.63 -10.24 21.10
C GLU A 116 -11.10 -9.92 19.67
N LEU A 117 -12.38 -10.19 19.37
CA LEU A 117 -12.94 -10.15 18.01
C LEU A 117 -13.61 -8.81 17.66
N GLY A 118 -13.55 -7.84 18.57
CA GLY A 118 -14.14 -6.52 18.42
C GLY A 118 -13.43 -5.62 17.40
N SER A 119 -13.75 -4.32 17.42
CA SER A 119 -13.00 -3.30 16.67
C SER A 119 -12.43 -2.27 17.66
N PRO A 120 -11.09 -2.20 17.84
CA PRO A 120 -10.11 -3.08 17.20
C PRO A 120 -10.17 -4.51 17.75
N GLY A 121 -9.87 -5.48 16.90
CA GLY A 121 -9.57 -6.84 17.34
C GLY A 121 -8.08 -6.96 17.66
N GLY A 122 -7.71 -7.97 18.45
CA GLY A 122 -6.33 -8.21 18.85
C GLY A 122 -6.12 -9.57 19.50
N LEU A 123 -4.86 -9.91 19.70
CA LEU A 123 -4.42 -11.12 20.37
C LEU A 123 -3.63 -10.76 21.62
N LEU A 124 -3.84 -11.50 22.70
CA LEU A 124 -3.11 -11.31 23.95
C LEU A 124 -2.64 -12.65 24.50
N LEU A 125 -1.47 -12.64 25.11
CA LEU A 125 -0.96 -13.72 25.90
C LEU A 125 -0.95 -13.28 27.36
N LEU A 126 -1.63 -14.04 28.23
CA LEU A 126 -1.80 -13.71 29.64
C LEU A 126 -1.13 -14.75 30.55
N SER A 127 -0.74 -14.28 31.73
CA SER A 127 -0.28 -15.14 32.83
C SER A 127 -1.45 -15.85 33.53
N ASP A 128 -1.10 -16.68 34.52
CA ASP A 128 -2.01 -17.31 35.48
C ASP A 128 -2.96 -16.32 36.17
N ASN A 129 -2.44 -15.16 36.59
CA ASN A 129 -3.14 -14.09 37.29
C ASN A 129 -3.81 -13.08 36.34
N HIS A 130 -4.04 -13.47 35.08
CA HIS A 130 -4.68 -12.62 34.07
C HIS A 130 -3.94 -11.30 33.79
N ARG A 131 -2.62 -11.27 34.00
CA ARG A 131 -1.78 -10.14 33.58
C ARG A 131 -1.29 -10.33 32.16
N VAL A 132 -1.25 -9.25 31.39
CA VAL A 132 -0.76 -9.27 30.00
C VAL A 132 0.73 -9.55 29.99
N LEU A 133 1.15 -10.65 29.38
CA LEU A 133 2.57 -10.92 29.11
C LEU A 133 2.99 -10.20 27.83
N MET A 134 2.17 -10.34 26.78
CA MET A 134 2.38 -9.66 25.51
C MET A 134 1.04 -9.49 24.79
N LEU A 135 0.96 -8.50 23.90
CA LEU A 135 -0.17 -8.26 23.01
C LEU A 135 0.31 -8.13 21.57
N SER A 136 -0.59 -8.38 20.62
CA SER A 136 -0.31 -8.16 19.21
C SER A 136 -0.36 -6.67 18.84
N GLY A 137 0.41 -6.28 17.81
CA GLY A 137 0.65 -4.88 17.44
C GLY A 137 -0.53 -4.12 16.80
N GLU A 138 -0.25 -3.00 16.12
CA GLU A 138 -1.23 -2.11 15.44
C GLU A 138 -2.16 -1.29 16.36
N GLY A 139 -1.60 -0.67 17.41
CA GLY A 139 -2.35 0.27 18.26
C GLY A 139 -3.46 -0.37 19.11
N PHE A 140 -3.58 -1.70 19.08
CA PHE A 140 -4.54 -2.47 19.88
C PHE A 140 -4.37 -2.18 21.38
N GLY A 141 -3.13 -2.25 21.88
CA GLY A 141 -2.82 -1.93 23.29
C GLY A 141 -3.20 -0.51 23.69
N ALA A 142 -2.92 0.49 22.84
CA ALA A 142 -3.28 1.87 23.11
C ALA A 142 -4.81 2.06 23.21
N ARG A 143 -5.59 1.45 22.31
CA ARG A 143 -7.06 1.55 22.34
C ARG A 143 -7.71 0.79 23.51
N ARG A 144 -7.08 -0.30 23.97
CA ARG A 144 -7.55 -1.07 25.14
C ARG A 144 -6.93 -0.60 26.46
N ASN A 145 -6.02 0.38 26.42
CA ASN A 145 -5.16 0.78 27.53
C ASN A 145 -4.46 -0.42 28.20
N LEU A 146 -3.94 -1.34 27.38
CA LEU A 146 -3.23 -2.55 27.80
C LEU A 146 -1.76 -2.48 27.39
N TYR A 147 -0.90 -2.90 28.31
CA TYR A 147 0.55 -3.00 28.16
C TYR A 147 1.06 -4.22 28.94
N ALA A 148 2.31 -4.64 28.72
CA ALA A 148 2.89 -5.76 29.45
C ALA A 148 2.85 -5.51 30.97
N GLY A 149 2.33 -6.46 31.73
CA GLY A 149 2.09 -6.39 33.17
C GLY A 149 0.70 -5.87 33.56
N ALA A 150 -0.03 -5.22 32.66
CA ALA A 150 -1.37 -4.70 32.94
C ALA A 150 -2.36 -5.83 33.28
N GLN A 151 -3.33 -5.53 34.15
CA GLN A 151 -4.43 -6.44 34.43
C GLN A 151 -5.36 -6.51 33.21
N TRP A 152 -5.58 -7.70 32.66
CA TRP A 152 -6.55 -7.87 31.59
C TRP A 152 -7.96 -7.98 32.16
N THR A 153 -8.88 -7.25 31.55
CA THR A 153 -10.33 -7.38 31.74
C THR A 153 -10.99 -7.58 30.38
N PRO A 154 -12.06 -8.41 30.29
CA PRO A 154 -12.83 -8.53 29.05
C PRO A 154 -13.31 -7.16 28.56
N PRO A 155 -13.43 -6.96 27.23
CA PRO A 155 -14.01 -5.73 26.69
C PRO A 155 -15.47 -5.58 27.13
N GLU A 156 -15.98 -4.35 27.01
CA GLU A 156 -17.36 -4.03 27.32
C GLU A 156 -18.32 -4.98 26.58
N PRO A 157 -19.34 -5.51 27.27
CA PRO A 157 -20.28 -6.40 26.66
C PRO A 157 -21.08 -5.68 25.56
N VAL A 158 -21.34 -6.39 24.47
CA VAL A 158 -22.30 -5.92 23.46
C VAL A 158 -23.72 -5.91 24.04
N SER A 159 -24.57 -5.03 23.52
CA SER A 159 -25.96 -4.92 23.99
C SER A 159 -26.74 -6.22 23.77
N GLU A 160 -27.73 -6.47 24.63
CA GLU A 160 -28.61 -7.65 24.54
C GLU A 160 -29.30 -7.73 23.17
N GLU A 161 -29.73 -6.59 22.61
CA GLU A 161 -30.31 -6.52 21.27
C GLU A 161 -29.33 -6.97 20.18
N ALA A 162 -28.06 -6.57 20.28
CA ALA A 162 -27.03 -6.97 19.33
C ALA A 162 -26.70 -8.46 19.43
N LEU A 163 -26.71 -9.01 20.65
CA LEU A 163 -26.57 -10.45 20.90
C LEU A 163 -27.73 -11.23 20.29
N ALA A 164 -28.97 -10.82 20.56
CA ALA A 164 -30.17 -11.44 20.00
C ALA A 164 -30.15 -11.43 18.47
N LYS A 165 -29.79 -10.29 17.85
CA LYS A 165 -29.63 -10.16 16.39
C LYS A 165 -28.51 -11.05 15.83
N GLY A 166 -27.43 -11.22 16.59
CA GLY A 166 -26.32 -12.10 16.23
C GLY A 166 -26.73 -13.57 16.25
N ARG A 167 -27.44 -14.00 17.30
CA ARG A 167 -27.95 -15.37 17.48
C ARG A 167 -29.09 -15.74 16.54
N ALA A 168 -29.90 -14.76 16.11
CA ALA A 168 -30.97 -14.99 15.15
C ALA A 168 -30.47 -15.39 13.74
N GLN A 169 -29.19 -15.15 13.44
CA GLN A 169 -28.59 -15.57 12.18
C GLN A 169 -28.16 -17.05 12.25
N PRO A 170 -28.57 -17.90 11.29
CA PRO A 170 -28.22 -19.31 11.30
C PRO A 170 -26.71 -19.54 11.13
N SER A 171 -26.19 -20.71 11.48
CA SER A 171 -24.81 -21.08 11.13
C SER A 171 -24.66 -21.22 9.61
N ARG A 172 -23.52 -20.80 9.05
CA ARG A 172 -23.14 -21.05 7.65
C ARG A 172 -22.15 -22.20 7.51
N LEU A 173 -21.78 -22.86 8.60
CA LEU A 173 -20.78 -23.91 8.58
C LEU A 173 -21.37 -25.16 7.93
N GLU A 174 -20.94 -25.44 6.70
CA GLU A 174 -21.27 -26.69 6.00
C GLU A 174 -20.31 -27.80 6.46
N VAL A 175 -20.71 -28.52 7.49
CA VAL A 175 -19.95 -29.61 8.11
C VAL A 175 -19.83 -30.80 7.16
N GLN A 176 -18.64 -31.39 7.08
CA GLN A 176 -18.41 -32.67 6.41
C GLN A 176 -18.02 -33.71 7.46
N GLU A 177 -18.82 -34.77 7.65
CA GLU A 177 -18.59 -35.74 8.74
C GLU A 177 -17.25 -36.50 8.63
N ALA A 178 -16.69 -36.59 7.42
CA ALA A 178 -15.38 -37.20 7.18
C ALA A 178 -14.21 -36.34 7.72
N ASP A 179 -14.43 -35.05 7.94
CA ASP A 179 -13.40 -34.13 8.44
C ASP A 179 -13.03 -34.48 9.90
N PRO A 180 -11.73 -34.46 10.26
CA PRO A 180 -11.33 -34.69 11.65
C PRO A 180 -11.77 -33.58 12.61
N LEU A 181 -11.91 -32.35 12.11
CA LEU A 181 -12.38 -31.17 12.83
C LEU A 181 -13.43 -30.45 11.96
N PRO A 182 -14.62 -31.05 11.78
CA PRO A 182 -15.59 -30.60 10.79
C PRO A 182 -16.00 -29.14 10.88
N LYS A 183 -16.18 -28.61 12.10
CA LYS A 183 -16.64 -27.22 12.30
C LYS A 183 -15.51 -26.23 12.03
N LEU A 184 -14.31 -26.50 12.53
CA LEU A 184 -13.13 -25.67 12.30
C LEU A 184 -12.68 -25.67 10.83
N GLN A 185 -12.81 -26.79 10.14
CA GLN A 185 -12.53 -26.89 8.69
C GLN A 185 -13.62 -26.21 7.86
N ALA A 186 -14.90 -26.36 8.24
CA ALA A 186 -15.98 -25.59 7.62
C ALA A 186 -15.77 -24.08 7.78
N ALA A 187 -15.29 -23.61 8.95
CA ALA A 187 -14.97 -22.21 9.18
C ALA A 187 -13.85 -21.69 8.28
N GLU A 188 -12.83 -22.52 8.01
CA GLU A 188 -11.78 -22.17 7.03
C GLU A 188 -12.33 -22.14 5.60
N ARG A 189 -13.20 -23.08 5.21
CA ARG A 189 -13.85 -23.05 3.88
C ARG A 189 -14.68 -21.77 3.65
N VAL A 190 -15.35 -21.27 4.69
CA VAL A 190 -16.17 -20.04 4.60
C VAL A 190 -15.30 -18.78 4.49
N LEU A 191 -14.18 -18.69 5.21
CA LEU A 191 -13.43 -17.44 5.36
C LEU A 191 -12.01 -17.44 4.82
N GLY A 192 -11.34 -18.59 4.74
CA GLY A 192 -9.96 -18.72 4.29
C GLY A 192 -9.75 -18.23 2.85
N GLN A 193 -10.65 -18.60 1.92
CA GLN A 193 -10.57 -18.10 0.55
C GLN A 193 -10.82 -16.59 0.47
N LYS A 194 -11.82 -16.08 1.21
CA LYS A 194 -12.10 -14.64 1.26
C LYS A 194 -10.92 -13.85 1.86
N ASP A 195 -10.28 -14.40 2.88
CA ASP A 195 -9.09 -13.85 3.53
C ASP A 195 -7.93 -13.73 2.53
N ARG A 196 -7.60 -14.82 1.82
CA ARG A 196 -6.55 -14.84 0.79
C ARG A 196 -6.81 -13.81 -0.31
N THR A 197 -8.02 -13.78 -0.88
CA THR A 197 -8.38 -12.81 -1.92
C THR A 197 -8.31 -11.37 -1.41
N SER A 198 -8.88 -11.09 -0.24
CA SER A 198 -8.91 -9.74 0.34
C SER A 198 -7.51 -9.20 0.63
N ARG A 199 -6.60 -10.05 1.12
CA ARG A 199 -5.20 -9.68 1.37
C ARG A 199 -4.44 -9.50 0.06
N ALA A 200 -4.61 -10.39 -0.93
CA ALA A 200 -4.00 -10.25 -2.25
C ALA A 200 -4.43 -8.94 -2.94
N ASP A 201 -5.72 -8.58 -2.87
CA ASP A 201 -6.24 -7.32 -3.40
C ASP A 201 -5.66 -6.10 -2.68
N THR A 202 -5.49 -6.18 -1.36
CA THR A 202 -4.86 -5.13 -0.57
C THR A 202 -3.40 -4.93 -0.97
N ILE A 203 -2.65 -6.03 -1.16
CA ILE A 203 -1.26 -6.00 -1.62
C ILE A 203 -1.19 -5.40 -3.03
N ARG A 204 -2.02 -5.89 -3.97
CA ARG A 204 -2.08 -5.36 -5.35
C ARG A 204 -2.32 -3.85 -5.35
N ARG A 205 -3.29 -3.39 -4.55
CA ARG A 205 -3.61 -1.96 -4.44
C ARG A 205 -2.42 -1.16 -3.91
N ARG A 206 -1.74 -1.63 -2.85
CA ARG A 206 -0.57 -0.96 -2.27
C ARG A 206 0.61 -0.92 -3.25
N LEU A 207 0.89 -2.02 -3.94
CA LEU A 207 1.92 -2.10 -4.99
C LEU A 207 1.61 -1.16 -6.17
N ALA A 208 0.36 -1.11 -6.63
CA ALA A 208 -0.04 -0.31 -7.79
C ALA A 208 -0.13 1.20 -7.50
N GLN A 209 -0.43 1.60 -6.27
CA GLN A 209 -0.65 3.00 -5.88
C GLN A 209 0.51 3.94 -6.25
N PRO A 210 1.80 3.66 -5.93
CA PRO A 210 2.91 4.54 -6.31
C PRO A 210 3.05 4.70 -7.82
N TYR A 211 2.86 3.62 -8.60
CA TYR A 211 2.92 3.67 -10.07
C TYR A 211 1.75 4.45 -10.66
N ARG A 212 0.53 4.29 -10.14
CA ARG A 212 -0.64 5.11 -10.54
C ARG A 212 -0.42 6.59 -10.23
N ALA A 213 0.14 6.90 -9.06
CA ALA A 213 0.46 8.27 -8.68
C ALA A 213 1.58 8.88 -9.56
N ARG A 214 2.62 8.11 -9.90
CA ARG A 214 3.68 8.52 -10.83
C ARG A 214 3.10 8.74 -12.22
N LEU A 215 2.35 7.78 -12.76
CA LEU A 215 1.74 7.85 -14.08
C LEU A 215 0.85 9.09 -14.22
N LYS A 216 -0.02 9.35 -13.24
CA LYS A 216 -0.89 10.54 -13.23
C LYS A 216 -0.09 11.85 -13.25
N ARG A 217 1.00 11.94 -12.47
CA ARG A 217 1.86 13.13 -12.41
C ARG A 217 2.68 13.31 -13.69
N SER A 218 3.43 12.30 -14.09
CA SER A 218 4.31 12.36 -15.27
C SER A 218 3.53 12.54 -16.57
N SER A 219 2.34 11.94 -16.72
CA SER A 219 1.51 12.13 -17.92
C SER A 219 0.99 13.56 -18.08
N ARG A 220 0.54 14.19 -16.97
CA ARG A 220 0.11 15.60 -16.98
C ARG A 220 1.25 16.56 -17.31
N THR A 221 2.45 16.26 -16.83
CA THR A 221 3.65 17.05 -17.16
C THR A 221 4.06 16.83 -18.61
N LEU A 222 4.01 15.59 -19.09
CA LEU A 222 4.35 15.21 -20.46
C LEU A 222 3.46 15.94 -21.48
N GLU A 223 2.16 16.07 -21.21
CA GLU A 223 1.24 16.81 -22.06
C GLU A 223 1.65 18.29 -22.22
N LYS A 224 2.06 18.96 -21.13
CA LYS A 224 2.53 20.35 -21.17
C LYS A 224 3.86 20.49 -21.90
N VAL A 225 4.79 19.58 -21.64
CA VAL A 225 6.12 19.57 -22.28
C VAL A 225 5.98 19.28 -23.78
N ARG A 226 5.05 18.41 -24.18
CA ARG A 226 4.70 18.18 -25.59
C ARG A 226 4.18 19.43 -26.28
N ALA A 227 3.29 20.18 -25.62
CA ALA A 227 2.81 21.44 -26.15
C ALA A 227 3.95 22.44 -26.36
N GLU A 228 4.93 22.49 -25.44
CA GLU A 228 6.13 23.35 -25.58
C GLU A 228 7.08 22.86 -26.69
N ALA A 229 7.32 21.55 -26.78
CA ALA A 229 8.12 20.94 -27.84
C ALA A 229 7.50 21.10 -29.24
N ALA A 230 6.17 21.26 -29.32
CA ALA A 230 5.43 21.50 -30.55
C ALA A 230 5.48 22.96 -31.02
N ARG A 231 6.15 23.88 -30.31
CA ARG A 231 6.27 25.31 -30.68
C ARG A 231 7.29 25.60 -31.78
N GLY A 232 7.89 24.57 -32.39
CA GLY A 232 8.80 24.71 -33.53
C GLY A 232 8.25 25.59 -34.66
N PRO A 233 7.00 25.40 -35.13
CA PRO A 233 6.40 26.26 -36.16
C PRO A 233 6.25 27.73 -35.75
N GLU A 234 6.04 28.03 -34.45
CA GLU A 234 6.03 29.41 -33.97
C GLU A 234 7.42 30.05 -34.06
N ALA A 235 8.48 29.27 -33.77
CA ALA A 235 9.85 29.71 -33.93
C ALA A 235 10.16 30.02 -35.41
N GLU A 236 9.76 29.13 -36.33
CA GLU A 236 9.95 29.33 -37.77
C GLU A 236 9.25 30.59 -38.29
N LYS A 237 8.02 30.88 -37.83
CA LYS A 237 7.34 32.15 -38.16
C LYS A 237 8.16 33.37 -37.76
N HIS A 238 8.82 33.34 -36.60
CA HIS A 238 9.72 34.44 -36.21
C HIS A 238 10.95 34.53 -37.12
N ARG A 239 11.49 33.41 -37.61
CA ARG A 239 12.59 33.40 -38.58
C ARG A 239 12.17 33.99 -39.91
N GLU A 240 11.05 33.53 -40.47
CA GLU A 240 10.49 34.01 -41.74
C GLU A 240 10.23 35.53 -41.71
N VAL A 241 9.60 36.02 -40.64
CA VAL A 241 9.36 37.46 -40.46
C VAL A 241 10.68 38.22 -40.30
N GLY A 242 11.64 37.69 -39.53
CA GLY A 242 12.97 38.29 -39.38
C GLY A 242 13.72 38.42 -40.70
N GLU A 243 13.68 37.38 -41.53
CA GLU A 243 14.28 37.38 -42.89
C GLU A 243 13.58 38.38 -43.81
N LEU A 244 12.25 38.40 -43.82
CA LEU A 244 11.46 39.32 -44.65
C LEU A 244 11.72 40.79 -44.30
N LEU A 245 11.82 41.11 -43.01
CA LEU A 245 12.19 42.44 -42.52
C LEU A 245 13.63 42.80 -42.91
N ALA A 246 14.57 41.87 -42.73
CA ALA A 246 15.98 42.07 -43.07
C ALA A 246 16.20 42.33 -44.58
N GLN A 247 15.45 41.66 -45.45
CA GLN A 247 15.50 41.87 -46.91
C GLN A 247 14.92 43.24 -47.34
N ASN A 248 13.94 43.75 -46.58
CA ASN A 248 13.20 44.97 -46.94
C ASN A 248 13.53 46.19 -46.05
N LEU A 249 14.65 46.17 -45.31
CA LEU A 249 15.02 47.24 -44.36
C LEU A 249 14.98 48.65 -44.97
N HIS A 250 15.36 48.79 -46.24
CA HIS A 250 15.39 50.07 -46.96
C HIS A 250 13.99 50.65 -47.26
N ARG A 251 12.94 49.83 -47.22
CA ARG A 251 11.55 50.22 -47.52
C ARG A 251 10.75 50.58 -46.26
N ILE A 252 11.26 50.23 -45.09
CA ILE A 252 10.56 50.38 -43.80
C ILE A 252 11.05 51.65 -43.11
N LYS A 253 10.14 52.57 -42.77
CA LYS A 253 10.46 53.78 -42.02
C LYS A 253 10.37 53.52 -40.52
N ARG A 254 11.17 54.26 -39.74
CA ARG A 254 11.09 54.21 -38.28
C ARG A 254 9.75 54.78 -37.80
N GLY A 255 9.14 54.15 -36.80
CA GLY A 255 7.85 54.57 -36.23
C GLY A 255 6.62 54.00 -36.91
N THR A 256 6.77 53.18 -37.96
CA THR A 256 5.66 52.48 -38.61
C THR A 256 5.13 51.35 -37.72
N THR A 257 3.82 51.21 -37.60
CA THR A 257 3.14 50.18 -36.77
C THR A 257 2.85 48.89 -37.54
N GLN A 258 2.76 48.96 -38.87
CA GLN A 258 2.42 47.83 -39.73
C GLN A 258 3.01 48.04 -41.13
N VAL A 259 3.53 46.97 -41.73
CA VAL A 259 4.05 46.98 -43.10
C VAL A 259 3.55 45.75 -43.86
N THR A 260 3.14 45.95 -45.11
CA THR A 260 2.86 44.86 -46.06
C THR A 260 4.12 44.58 -46.85
N LEU A 261 4.62 43.36 -46.77
CA LEU A 261 5.84 42.92 -47.45
C LEU A 261 5.52 41.73 -48.34
N THR A 262 6.14 41.68 -49.52
CA THR A 262 5.98 40.56 -50.45
C THR A 262 6.96 39.46 -50.09
N ALA A 263 6.45 38.32 -49.64
CA ALA A 263 7.21 37.09 -49.44
C ALA A 263 7.24 36.31 -50.76
N TYR A 264 8.43 35.88 -51.17
CA TYR A 264 8.62 35.00 -52.32
C TYR A 264 8.81 33.57 -51.81
N THR A 265 7.78 32.74 -51.95
CA THR A 265 7.80 31.34 -51.51
C THR A 265 7.74 30.39 -52.70
N GLU A 266 8.00 29.10 -52.48
CA GLU A 266 7.91 28.07 -53.53
C GLU A 266 6.50 27.94 -54.15
N ALA A 267 5.47 28.43 -53.45
CA ALA A 267 4.07 28.42 -53.91
C ALA A 267 3.65 29.71 -54.66
N GLY A 268 4.52 30.73 -54.73
CA GLY A 268 4.25 32.00 -55.43
C GLY A 268 4.57 33.24 -54.60
N MET A 269 4.03 34.39 -55.02
CA MET A 269 4.12 35.64 -54.26
C MET A 269 2.97 35.73 -53.26
N GLU A 270 3.29 35.97 -52.00
CA GLU A 270 2.32 36.18 -50.92
C GLU A 270 2.55 37.54 -50.26
N GLU A 271 1.48 38.31 -50.04
CA GLU A 271 1.55 39.55 -49.28
C GLU A 271 1.39 39.25 -47.79
N VAL A 272 2.46 39.44 -47.03
CA VAL A 272 2.48 39.22 -45.58
C VAL A 272 2.41 40.56 -44.87
N GLN A 273 1.37 40.73 -44.04
CA GLN A 273 1.27 41.89 -43.15
C GLN A 273 2.01 41.63 -41.84
N VAL A 274 3.04 42.43 -41.58
CA VAL A 274 3.86 42.34 -40.37
C VAL A 274 3.57 43.53 -39.46
N LYS A 275 3.25 43.26 -38.18
CA LYS A 275 3.13 44.28 -37.13
C LYS A 275 4.51 44.61 -36.56
N LEU A 276 4.79 45.89 -36.37
CA LEU A 276 6.08 46.40 -35.91
C LEU A 276 5.88 47.20 -34.60
N ASP A 277 6.90 47.27 -33.75
CA ASP A 277 6.94 48.18 -32.60
C ASP A 277 7.46 49.56 -33.06
N PRO A 278 6.66 50.64 -32.97
CA PRO A 278 7.10 51.98 -33.38
C PRO A 278 8.36 52.49 -32.68
N LYS A 279 8.68 51.92 -31.50
CA LYS A 279 9.86 52.32 -30.72
C LYS A 279 11.15 51.72 -31.28
N ARG A 280 11.07 50.61 -32.02
CA ARG A 280 12.22 49.92 -32.60
C ARG A 280 12.53 50.43 -34.00
N THR A 281 13.81 50.44 -34.35
CA THR A 281 14.22 50.59 -35.74
C THR A 281 13.91 49.30 -36.52
N PRO A 282 13.76 49.35 -37.86
CA PRO A 282 13.50 48.15 -38.66
C PRO A 282 14.55 47.04 -38.45
N LYS A 283 15.82 47.43 -38.25
CA LYS A 283 16.91 46.50 -37.94
C LYS A 283 16.74 45.87 -36.56
N GLU A 284 16.43 46.66 -35.53
CA GLU A 284 16.17 46.15 -34.18
C GLU A 284 14.94 45.24 -34.13
N GLU A 285 13.92 45.48 -34.95
CA GLU A 285 12.75 44.60 -35.06
C GLU A 285 13.13 43.25 -35.68
N ALA A 286 13.90 43.24 -36.77
CA ALA A 286 14.43 42.01 -37.36
C ALA A 286 15.31 41.23 -36.37
N ASP A 287 16.23 41.91 -35.68
CA ASP A 287 17.08 41.31 -34.64
C ASP A 287 16.26 40.77 -33.47
N TRP A 288 15.18 41.45 -33.08
CA TRP A 288 14.24 40.95 -32.06
C TRP A 288 13.56 39.66 -32.51
N HIS A 289 13.09 39.59 -33.76
CA HIS A 289 12.51 38.38 -34.34
C HIS A 289 13.51 37.21 -34.35
N PHE A 290 14.77 37.44 -34.76
CA PHE A 290 15.82 36.43 -34.67
C PHE A 290 16.14 36.01 -33.23
N HIS A 291 16.11 36.95 -32.27
CA HIS A 291 16.27 36.63 -30.86
C HIS A 291 15.11 35.76 -30.34
N GLN A 292 13.86 36.08 -30.71
CA GLN A 292 12.69 35.24 -30.38
C GLN A 292 12.83 33.83 -30.96
N TYR A 293 13.22 33.72 -32.24
CA TYR A 293 13.49 32.44 -32.90
C TYR A 293 14.51 31.61 -32.11
N ARG A 294 15.71 32.15 -31.82
CA ARG A 294 16.76 31.43 -31.06
C ARG A 294 16.32 31.06 -29.64
N ARG A 295 15.51 31.90 -28.99
CA ARG A 295 14.98 31.61 -27.65
C ARG A 295 13.97 30.48 -27.70
N LEU A 296 13.03 30.52 -28.64
CA LEU A 296 12.01 29.48 -28.83
C LEU A 296 12.65 28.15 -29.24
N LEU A 297 13.63 28.17 -30.15
CA LEU A 297 14.32 26.97 -30.61
C LEU A 297 15.05 26.25 -29.45
N ARG A 298 15.77 27.00 -28.61
CA ARG A 298 16.40 26.45 -27.39
C ARG A 298 15.37 25.87 -26.40
N GLY A 299 14.23 26.55 -26.25
CA GLY A 299 13.11 26.06 -25.45
C GLY A 299 12.54 24.74 -26.00
N VAL A 300 12.31 24.67 -27.31
CA VAL A 300 11.84 23.47 -28.01
C VAL A 300 12.82 22.31 -27.86
N GLU A 301 14.12 22.54 -28.04
CA GLU A 301 15.15 21.52 -27.88
C GLU A 301 15.17 20.96 -26.45
N THR A 302 15.17 21.85 -25.45
CA THR A 302 15.11 21.47 -24.03
C THR A 302 13.81 20.69 -23.72
N ALA A 303 12.68 21.15 -24.25
CA ALA A 303 11.40 20.50 -24.09
C ALA A 303 11.38 19.11 -24.73
N ARG A 304 11.98 18.92 -25.91
CA ARG A 304 12.10 17.60 -26.57
C ARG A 304 12.93 16.61 -25.75
N HIS A 305 14.05 17.03 -25.18
CA HIS A 305 14.83 16.18 -24.28
C HIS A 305 14.02 15.74 -23.07
N ARG A 306 13.34 16.69 -22.42
CA ARG A 306 12.48 16.42 -21.27
C ARG A 306 11.28 15.55 -21.63
N GLU A 307 10.72 15.73 -22.83
CA GLU A 307 9.64 14.88 -23.35
C GLU A 307 10.11 13.42 -23.45
N ALA A 308 11.28 13.18 -24.05
CA ALA A 308 11.82 11.83 -24.21
C ALA A 308 12.11 11.15 -22.86
N GLU A 309 12.56 11.90 -21.85
CA GLU A 309 12.70 11.39 -20.48
C GLU A 309 11.34 11.04 -19.86
N LEU A 310 10.39 11.98 -19.85
CA LEU A 310 9.06 11.75 -19.28
C LEU A 310 8.29 10.63 -19.98
N ALA A 311 8.44 10.49 -21.30
CA ALA A 311 7.83 9.41 -22.07
C ALA A 311 8.37 8.04 -21.64
N ARG A 312 9.70 7.92 -21.39
CA ARG A 312 10.30 6.70 -20.85
C ARG A 312 9.80 6.39 -19.44
N GLU A 313 9.66 7.41 -18.58
CA GLU A 313 9.11 7.20 -17.23
C GLU A 313 7.66 6.71 -17.25
N VAL A 314 6.84 7.31 -18.11
CA VAL A 314 5.43 6.93 -18.30
C VAL A 314 5.35 5.48 -18.79
N ALA A 315 6.13 5.12 -19.81
CA ALA A 315 6.18 3.75 -20.33
C ALA A 315 6.60 2.75 -19.25
N HIS A 316 7.65 3.05 -18.48
CA HIS A 316 8.10 2.20 -17.38
C HIS A 316 7.00 2.01 -16.32
N ALA A 317 6.34 3.10 -15.89
CA ALA A 317 5.26 3.02 -14.91
C ALA A 317 4.04 2.23 -15.42
N GLN A 318 3.74 2.31 -16.72
CA GLN A 318 2.68 1.53 -17.36
C GLN A 318 3.00 0.04 -17.37
N VAL A 319 4.22 -0.34 -17.78
CA VAL A 319 4.67 -1.74 -17.79
C VAL A 319 4.65 -2.33 -16.38
N ALA A 320 5.18 -1.61 -15.39
CA ALA A 320 5.16 -2.05 -14.00
C ALA A 320 3.72 -2.25 -13.48
N LEU A 321 2.80 -1.34 -13.83
CA LEU A 321 1.39 -1.47 -13.45
C LEU A 321 0.72 -2.69 -14.11
N GLN A 322 0.97 -2.93 -15.40
CA GLN A 322 0.48 -4.12 -16.11
C GLN A 322 0.98 -5.41 -15.47
N GLN A 323 2.27 -5.46 -15.11
CA GLN A 323 2.85 -6.60 -14.42
C GLN A 323 2.15 -6.86 -13.08
N ILE A 324 1.94 -5.83 -12.26
CA ILE A 324 1.25 -5.94 -10.96
C ILE A 324 -0.20 -6.39 -11.13
N GLU A 325 -0.91 -5.87 -12.13
CA GLU A 325 -2.31 -6.23 -12.40
C GLU A 325 -2.44 -7.67 -12.93
N ALA A 326 -1.43 -8.17 -13.63
CA ALA A 326 -1.37 -9.55 -14.11
C ALA A 326 -0.93 -10.57 -13.05
N MET A 327 -0.45 -10.14 -11.87
CA MET A 327 -0.05 -11.06 -10.81
C MET A 327 -1.25 -11.86 -10.28
N ASP A 328 -1.07 -13.17 -10.18
CA ASP A 328 -2.02 -14.05 -9.52
C ASP A 328 -2.02 -13.87 -8.00
N GLY A 329 -2.99 -14.51 -7.33
CA GLY A 329 -3.12 -14.41 -5.88
C GLY A 329 -1.91 -14.93 -5.12
N ALA A 330 -1.28 -16.02 -5.56
CA ALA A 330 -0.14 -16.61 -4.88
C ALA A 330 1.11 -15.71 -4.96
N ALA A 331 1.39 -15.14 -6.13
CA ALA A 331 2.47 -14.19 -6.35
C ALA A 331 2.26 -12.90 -5.54
N LEU A 332 1.02 -12.42 -5.42
CA LEU A 332 0.71 -11.27 -4.56
C LEU A 332 0.91 -11.61 -3.08
N LEU A 333 0.47 -12.79 -2.64
CA LEU A 333 0.68 -13.27 -1.27
C LEU A 333 2.16 -13.54 -0.96
N ALA A 334 3.05 -13.67 -1.95
CA ALA A 334 4.48 -13.69 -1.70
C ALA A 334 5.04 -12.30 -1.36
N GLN A 335 4.35 -11.22 -1.75
CA GLN A 335 4.74 -9.82 -1.52
C GLN A 335 4.19 -9.25 -0.19
N VAL A 336 4.16 -10.07 0.86
CA VAL A 336 3.50 -9.72 2.14
C VAL A 336 4.18 -8.62 2.93
N GLU A 337 5.45 -8.34 2.66
CA GLU A 337 6.20 -7.24 3.27
C GLU A 337 5.54 -5.88 3.01
N VAL A 338 4.83 -5.75 1.88
CA VAL A 338 4.03 -4.58 1.53
C VAL A 338 2.94 -4.27 2.56
N LEU A 339 2.49 -5.29 3.32
CA LEU A 339 1.52 -5.10 4.40
C LEU A 339 2.15 -4.47 5.65
N GLN A 340 3.45 -4.66 5.88
CA GLN A 340 4.18 -4.09 7.03
C GLN A 340 4.57 -2.62 6.82
N VAL A 341 4.78 -2.19 5.56
CA VAL A 341 5.11 -0.81 5.25
C VAL A 341 3.93 0.09 5.62
N SER A 342 4.12 0.88 6.67
CA SER A 342 3.16 1.91 7.07
C SER A 342 3.01 2.92 5.94
N ALA A 343 1.79 3.39 5.68
CA ALA A 343 1.44 4.33 4.59
C ALA A 343 2.11 5.73 4.68
N GLY A 344 3.19 5.89 5.45
CA GLY A 344 3.94 7.12 5.65
C GLY A 344 5.46 6.98 5.59
N GLU A 345 6.01 5.78 5.46
CA GLU A 345 7.43 5.61 5.14
C GLU A 345 7.57 5.50 3.62
N GLU A 346 7.47 6.65 2.93
CA GLU A 346 8.41 6.85 1.82
C GLU A 346 9.78 6.63 2.47
N GLY A 347 10.39 5.46 2.26
CA GLY A 347 11.79 5.21 2.64
C GLY A 347 12.61 6.43 2.22
N PRO A 348 13.62 6.84 3.00
CA PRO A 348 14.29 8.12 2.82
C PRO A 348 14.56 8.29 1.33
N LYS A 349 13.94 9.31 0.72
CA LYS A 349 14.29 9.70 -0.65
C LYS A 349 15.81 9.73 -0.65
N GLU A 350 16.46 8.89 -1.45
CA GLU A 350 17.91 8.95 -1.60
C GLU A 350 18.21 10.43 -1.88
N GLY A 351 18.69 11.12 -0.85
CA GLY A 351 19.07 12.50 -0.97
C GLY A 351 20.14 12.49 -2.03
N LEU A 352 19.98 13.32 -3.06
CA LEU A 352 21.08 13.57 -4.00
C LEU A 352 22.34 13.79 -3.13
N PRO A 353 23.45 13.10 -3.42
CA PRO A 353 24.65 13.22 -2.60
C PRO A 353 25.00 14.71 -2.47
N PHE A 354 25.16 15.18 -1.23
CA PHE A 354 25.53 16.56 -0.94
C PHE A 354 26.78 16.91 -1.78
N LYS A 355 26.77 18.05 -2.45
CA LYS A 355 27.97 18.52 -3.15
C LYS A 355 28.94 19.06 -2.12
N GLU A 356 30.12 18.45 -2.03
CA GLU A 356 31.19 18.90 -1.15
C GLU A 356 32.00 20.01 -1.84
N TYR A 357 32.07 21.18 -1.21
CA TYR A 357 32.89 22.32 -1.61
C TYR A 357 33.97 22.58 -0.57
N VAL A 358 35.12 23.11 -0.97
CA VAL A 358 36.19 23.52 -0.04
C VAL A 358 36.22 25.03 0.01
N GLY A 359 35.98 25.59 1.20
CA GLY A 359 36.06 27.02 1.47
C GLY A 359 37.51 27.53 1.46
N HIS A 360 37.68 28.85 1.36
CA HIS A 360 38.99 29.51 1.25
C HIS A 360 39.95 29.23 2.42
N GLY A 361 39.43 28.80 3.59
CA GLY A 361 40.21 28.35 4.75
C GLY A 361 40.39 26.83 4.87
N GLY A 362 40.13 26.05 3.82
CA GLY A 362 40.27 24.59 3.80
C GLY A 362 39.14 23.81 4.47
N ALA A 363 38.13 24.49 5.01
CA ALA A 363 36.96 23.85 5.59
C ALA A 363 36.04 23.26 4.50
N ARG A 364 35.58 22.02 4.72
CA ARG A 364 34.63 21.33 3.83
C ARG A 364 33.21 21.81 4.12
N ILE A 365 32.51 22.26 3.08
CA ILE A 365 31.13 22.76 3.11
C ILE A 365 30.28 21.77 2.31
N TRP A 366 29.21 21.27 2.89
CA TRP A 366 28.30 20.31 2.27
C TRP A 366 27.03 21.05 1.85
N VAL A 367 26.67 21.02 0.56
CA VAL A 367 25.47 21.69 0.00
C VAL A 367 24.50 20.68 -0.58
#